data_AF-A0A662HP97-F1
#
_entry.id   AF-A0A662HP97-F1
#
_cell.length_a   1.000
_cell.length_b   1.000
_cell.length_c   1.000
_cell.angle_alpha   90.00
_cell.angle_beta   90.00
_cell.angle_gamma   90.00
#
_symmetry.space_group_name_H-M   'P 1'
#
loop_
_entity.id
_entity.type
_entity.pdbx_description
1 polymer ?
#
loop_
_entity_poly.entity_id
_entity_poly.type
_entity_poly.pdbx_seq_one_letter_code
_entity_poly.pdbx_strand_id
1 'polypeptide(L)'
;MLSIIRILQIVKAKVMRRRLALSDISDVDGIVSAALYKRKYRDSIVVLASPVDVGRSLIIKSTKWDFVSDLPCPGRVEVRADHHITNRPCARREFYDPKAPCAALLALRALGLRDDISKDLVK
;
A
#
# COMPACT_ATOMS: atom_id res chain seq x y z
N MET A 1 9.72 -4.99 -17.89
CA MET A 1 8.60 -5.94 -17.74
C MET A 1 7.65 -5.53 -16.61
N LEU A 2 8.13 -5.39 -15.36
CA LEU A 2 7.34 -4.95 -14.20
C LEU A 2 6.59 -3.62 -14.43
N SER A 3 7.23 -2.62 -15.05
CA SER A 3 6.58 -1.33 -15.33
C SER A 3 5.32 -1.46 -16.19
N ILE A 4 5.31 -2.34 -17.20
CA ILE A 4 4.14 -2.54 -18.07
C ILE A 4 2.99 -3.17 -17.28
N ILE A 5 3.29 -4.16 -16.43
CA ILE A 5 2.29 -4.81 -15.57
C ILE A 5 1.64 -3.78 -14.63
N ARG A 6 2.45 -2.91 -14.00
CA ARG A 6 1.93 -1.85 -13.12
C ARG A 6 1.02 -0.89 -13.88
N ILE A 7 1.41 -0.48 -15.09
CA ILE A 7 0.56 0.38 -15.93
C ILE A 7 -0.77 -0.30 -16.22
N LEU A 8 -0.76 -1.56 -16.65
CA LEU A 8 -1.97 -2.31 -16.94
C LEU A 8 -2.87 -2.47 -15.70
N GLN A 9 -2.28 -2.71 -14.52
CA GLN A 9 -3.02 -2.78 -13.26
C GLN A 9 -3.67 -1.44 -12.89
N ILE A 10 -2.92 -0.34 -12.99
CA ILE A 10 -3.43 1.01 -12.71
C ILE A 10 -4.56 1.36 -13.68
N VAL A 11 -4.36 1.15 -14.98
CA VAL A 11 -5.38 1.40 -16.01
C VAL A 11 -6.62 0.54 -15.75
N LYS A 12 -6.45 -0.75 -15.48
CA LYS A 12 -7.56 -1.65 -15.13
C LYS A 12 -8.34 -1.15 -13.92
N ALA A 13 -7.65 -0.68 -12.87
CA ALA A 13 -8.31 -0.17 -11.68
C ALA A 13 -9.16 1.07 -11.98
N LYS A 14 -8.61 2.01 -12.78
CA LYS A 14 -9.32 3.24 -13.17
C LYS A 14 -10.52 2.94 -14.06
N VAL A 15 -10.37 2.11 -15.09
CA VAL A 15 -11.45 1.73 -16.01
C VAL A 15 -12.57 0.99 -15.26
N MET A 16 -12.21 0.05 -14.40
CA MET A 16 -13.19 -0.73 -13.63
C MET A 16 -13.67 -0.02 -12.36
N ARG A 17 -13.22 1.22 -12.08
CA ARG A 17 -13.50 1.99 -10.86
C ARG A 17 -13.24 1.20 -9.56
N ARG A 18 -12.22 0.37 -9.57
CA ARG A 18 -11.79 -0.45 -8.43
C ARG A 18 -10.83 0.33 -7.55
N ARG A 19 -10.87 0.07 -6.25
CA ARG A 19 -9.90 0.62 -5.31
C ARG A 19 -8.48 0.19 -5.66
N LEU A 20 -7.52 1.09 -5.52
CA LEU A 20 -6.15 0.91 -5.98
C LEU A 20 -5.16 1.14 -4.84
N ALA A 21 -4.35 0.12 -4.55
CA ALA A 21 -3.31 0.15 -3.54
C ALA A 21 -1.91 -0.06 -4.11
N LEU A 22 -0.91 0.50 -3.43
CA LEU A 22 0.51 0.28 -3.67
C LEU A 22 1.14 -0.33 -2.42
N SER A 23 1.91 -1.40 -2.55
CA SER A 23 2.61 -2.02 -1.40
C SER A 23 4.02 -2.47 -1.77
N ASP A 24 4.91 -2.57 -0.79
CA ASP A 24 6.25 -3.11 -1.03
C ASP A 24 6.17 -4.57 -1.52
N ILE A 25 7.04 -4.89 -2.46
CA ILE A 25 7.25 -6.24 -3.01
C ILE A 25 8.37 -6.99 -2.30
N SER A 26 9.20 -6.28 -1.54
CA SER A 26 10.53 -6.75 -1.16
C SER A 26 10.52 -7.76 0.00
N ASP A 27 9.48 -7.77 0.83
CA ASP A 27 9.40 -8.62 2.01
C ASP A 27 7.96 -9.03 2.39
N VAL A 28 7.84 -9.74 3.51
CA VAL A 28 6.56 -10.22 4.03
C VAL A 28 5.67 -9.08 4.53
N ASP A 29 6.23 -7.99 5.04
CA ASP A 29 5.47 -6.87 5.61
C ASP A 29 4.63 -6.18 4.52
N GLY A 30 5.28 -5.85 3.39
CA GLY A 30 4.62 -5.33 2.21
C GLY A 30 3.57 -6.30 1.64
N ILE A 31 3.84 -7.60 1.57
CA ILE A 31 2.91 -8.60 1.04
C ILE A 31 1.71 -8.83 1.96
N VAL A 32 1.90 -8.86 3.27
CA VAL A 32 0.80 -8.97 4.25
C VAL A 32 -0.07 -7.72 4.18
N SER A 33 0.52 -6.53 4.10
CA SER A 33 -0.23 -5.27 3.94
C SER A 33 -1.11 -5.28 2.68
N ALA A 34 -0.57 -5.78 1.57
CA ALA A 34 -1.32 -6.00 0.33
C ALA A 34 -2.49 -7.00 0.50
N ALA A 35 -2.25 -8.11 1.20
CA ALA A 35 -3.25 -9.14 1.47
C ALA A 35 -4.38 -8.60 2.36
N LEU A 36 -4.06 -7.83 3.40
CA LEU A 36 -5.04 -7.15 4.27
C LEU A 36 -5.90 -6.17 3.46
N TYR A 37 -5.30 -5.39 2.55
CA TYR A 37 -6.05 -4.50 1.68
C TYR A 37 -7.05 -5.25 0.81
N LYS A 38 -6.60 -6.35 0.20
CA LYS A 38 -7.45 -7.25 -0.60
C LYS A 38 -8.56 -7.90 0.22
N ARG A 39 -8.29 -8.25 1.47
CA ARG A 39 -9.29 -8.81 2.38
C ARG A 39 -10.39 -7.80 2.71
N LYS A 40 -10.03 -6.55 2.95
CA LYS A 40 -10.99 -5.45 3.18
C LYS A 40 -11.79 -5.12 1.92
N TYR A 41 -11.14 -5.09 0.77
CA TYR A 41 -11.71 -4.70 -0.51
C TYR A 41 -11.44 -5.78 -1.56
N ARG A 42 -12.31 -6.79 -1.63
CA ARG A 42 -12.09 -8.02 -2.43
C ARG A 42 -11.79 -7.75 -3.91
N ASP A 43 -12.44 -6.76 -4.49
CA ASP A 43 -12.34 -6.39 -5.90
C ASP A 43 -11.21 -5.42 -6.21
N SER A 44 -10.51 -4.91 -5.18
CA SER A 44 -9.41 -3.93 -5.33
C SER A 44 -8.29 -4.44 -6.23
N ILE A 45 -7.41 -3.55 -6.66
CA ILE A 45 -6.19 -3.89 -7.37
C ILE A 45 -5.02 -3.44 -6.51
N VAL A 46 -4.09 -4.35 -6.26
CA VAL A 46 -2.84 -4.06 -5.57
C VAL A 46 -1.72 -4.08 -6.59
N VAL A 47 -0.95 -3.01 -6.60
CA VAL A 47 0.27 -2.85 -7.37
C VAL A 47 1.44 -3.06 -6.41
N LEU A 48 2.36 -3.93 -6.76
CA LEU A 48 3.57 -4.19 -5.98
C LEU A 48 4.74 -3.42 -6.57
N ALA A 49 5.52 -2.75 -5.73
CA ALA A 49 6.65 -1.92 -6.13
C ALA A 49 7.73 -1.90 -5.05
N SER A 50 8.98 -1.58 -5.42
CA SER A 50 10.03 -1.32 -4.45
C SER A 50 10.10 0.17 -4.09
N PRO A 51 10.80 0.57 -3.00
CA PRO A 51 11.05 1.98 -2.71
C PRO A 51 11.73 2.74 -3.86
N VAL A 52 12.63 2.08 -4.60
CA VAL A 52 13.31 2.66 -5.77
C VAL A 52 12.31 2.98 -6.89
N ASP A 53 11.33 2.11 -7.10
CA ASP A 53 10.28 2.32 -8.09
C ASP A 53 9.43 3.54 -7.74
N VAL A 54 9.07 3.71 -6.47
CA VAL A 54 8.33 4.89 -5.99
C VAL A 54 9.11 6.17 -6.26
N GLY A 55 10.43 6.14 -6.02
CA GLY A 55 11.32 7.27 -6.24
C GLY A 55 11.53 7.64 -7.72
N ARG A 56 11.47 6.68 -8.64
CA ARG A 56 11.81 6.90 -10.06
C ARG A 56 10.62 6.90 -11.03
N SER A 57 9.53 6.22 -10.68
CA SER A 57 8.42 5.99 -11.62
C SER A 57 7.46 7.18 -11.66
N LEU A 58 7.47 7.91 -12.78
CA LEU A 58 6.53 9.01 -13.02
C LEU A 58 5.07 8.56 -12.96
N ILE A 59 4.75 7.34 -13.40
CA ILE A 59 3.37 6.84 -13.35
C ILE A 59 2.92 6.51 -11.93
N ILE A 60 3.81 6.02 -11.06
CA ILE A 60 3.48 5.81 -9.65
C ILE A 60 3.22 7.15 -8.98
N LYS A 61 4.10 8.14 -9.18
CA LYS A 61 3.99 9.48 -8.60
C LYS A 61 2.77 10.25 -9.11
N SER A 62 2.40 10.07 -10.38
CA SER A 62 1.23 10.71 -10.97
C SER A 62 -0.07 9.95 -10.68
N THR A 63 -0.04 8.75 -10.11
CA THR A 63 -1.27 8.02 -9.78
C THR A 63 -1.85 8.50 -8.45
N LYS A 64 -3.17 8.72 -8.40
CA LYS A 64 -3.89 8.84 -7.12
C LYS A 64 -4.13 7.44 -6.56
N TRP A 65 -3.58 7.19 -5.36
CA TRP A 65 -3.66 5.94 -4.62
C TRP A 65 -4.68 6.04 -3.48
N ASP A 66 -5.49 5.00 -3.33
CA ASP A 66 -6.43 4.90 -2.19
C ASP A 66 -5.71 4.41 -0.93
N PHE A 67 -4.65 3.62 -1.11
CA PHE A 67 -3.84 3.09 -0.03
C PHE A 67 -2.39 2.87 -0.46
N VAL A 68 -1.45 3.20 0.43
CA VAL A 68 -0.04 2.89 0.27
C VAL A 68 0.47 2.25 1.56
N SER A 69 1.18 1.13 1.46
CA SER A 69 1.81 0.49 2.61
C SER A 69 3.28 0.23 2.38
N ASP A 70 4.04 0.37 3.46
CA ASP A 70 5.44 -0.03 3.56
C ASP A 70 6.36 0.57 2.50
N LEU A 71 6.01 1.76 2.03
CA LEU A 71 6.71 2.44 0.94
C LEU A 71 6.83 3.93 1.23
N PRO A 72 7.86 4.60 0.68
CA PRO A 72 7.91 6.05 0.63
C PRO A 72 6.62 6.62 0.02
N CYS A 73 6.26 7.83 0.41
CA CYS A 73 5.04 8.43 -0.09
C CYS A 73 5.15 8.81 -1.58
N PRO A 74 4.30 8.30 -2.50
CA PRO A 74 4.34 8.66 -3.91
C PRO A 74 3.71 10.03 -4.23
N GLY A 75 3.07 10.69 -3.26
CA GLY A 75 2.37 11.96 -3.44
C GLY A 75 0.87 11.86 -3.15
N ARG A 76 0.04 11.62 -4.17
CA ARG A 76 -1.43 11.66 -4.02
C ARG A 76 -1.97 10.38 -3.39
N VAL A 77 -2.08 10.35 -2.06
CA VAL A 77 -2.49 9.17 -1.29
C VAL A 77 -3.63 9.50 -0.32
N GLU A 78 -4.69 8.68 -0.31
CA GLU A 78 -5.78 8.82 0.67
C GLU A 78 -5.38 8.28 2.05
N VAL A 79 -4.87 7.05 2.12
CA VAL A 79 -4.41 6.41 3.37
C VAL A 79 -3.00 5.84 3.19
N ARG A 80 -2.11 6.06 4.15
CA ARG A 80 -0.80 5.39 4.19
C ARG A 80 -0.56 4.69 5.52
N ALA A 81 0.03 3.50 5.46
CA ALA A 81 0.52 2.74 6.62
C ALA A 81 2.03 2.50 6.48
N ASP A 82 2.82 3.02 7.42
CA ASP A 82 4.29 2.96 7.33
C ASP A 82 4.93 3.14 8.72
N HIS A 83 6.10 2.56 8.93
CA HIS A 83 6.86 2.66 10.19
C HIS A 83 8.30 3.17 9.99
N HIS A 84 8.72 3.44 8.75
CA HIS A 84 10.09 3.87 8.47
C HIS A 84 10.32 5.34 8.87
N ILE A 85 11.32 5.59 9.72
CA ILE A 85 11.71 6.95 10.15
C ILE A 85 12.12 7.85 8.97
N THR A 86 12.70 7.26 7.94
CA THR A 86 13.21 7.96 6.76
C THR A 86 12.10 8.43 5.81
N ASN A 87 10.90 7.87 5.92
CA ASN A 87 9.79 8.15 5.01
C ASN A 87 8.93 9.32 5.51
N ARG A 88 8.95 10.43 4.78
CA ARG A 88 8.08 11.58 5.11
C ARG A 88 6.60 11.28 4.80
N PRO A 89 5.67 11.65 5.70
CA PRO A 89 4.22 11.52 5.45
C PRO A 89 3.74 12.45 4.33
N CYS A 90 2.74 12.01 3.58
CA CYS A 90 2.09 12.84 2.55
C CYS A 90 0.62 12.44 2.25
N ALA A 91 0.11 11.38 2.87
CA ALA A 91 -1.27 10.94 2.70
C ALA A 91 -2.25 11.81 3.50
N ARG A 92 -3.51 11.83 3.06
CA ARG A 92 -4.57 12.52 3.79
C ARG A 92 -4.83 11.92 5.17
N ARG A 93 -4.67 10.61 5.30
CA ARG A 93 -4.73 9.87 6.57
C ARG A 93 -3.47 9.03 6.73
N GLU A 94 -2.67 9.38 7.71
CA GLU A 94 -1.42 8.68 8.03
C GLU A 94 -1.61 7.74 9.22
N PHE A 95 -1.23 6.48 9.02
CA PHE A 95 -1.05 5.49 10.07
C PHE A 95 0.44 5.25 10.17
N TYR A 96 1.10 6.14 10.92
CA TYR A 96 2.54 6.19 11.05
C TYR A 96 2.95 6.03 12.50
N ASP A 97 3.78 5.03 12.77
CA ASP A 97 4.39 4.82 14.08
C ASP A 97 5.75 4.15 13.91
N PRO A 98 6.87 4.87 14.12
CA PRO A 98 8.20 4.30 13.96
C PRO A 98 8.58 3.28 15.03
N LYS A 99 7.76 3.10 16.07
CA LYS A 99 7.91 2.04 17.07
C LYS A 99 7.08 0.80 16.74
N ALA A 100 6.24 0.85 15.69
CA ALA A 100 5.52 -0.33 15.26
C ALA A 100 6.50 -1.38 14.72
N PRO A 101 6.27 -2.68 15.01
CA PRO A 101 7.14 -3.76 14.53
C PRO A 101 7.08 -3.95 13.02
N CYS A 102 5.97 -3.55 12.38
CA CYS A 102 5.74 -3.70 10.94
C CYS A 102 4.66 -2.72 10.43
N ALA A 103 4.71 -2.39 9.16
CA ALA A 103 3.69 -1.60 8.45
C ALA A 103 2.35 -2.35 8.35
N ALA A 104 2.36 -3.68 8.29
CA ALA A 104 1.18 -4.53 8.23
C ALA A 104 0.29 -4.39 9.46
N LEU A 105 0.87 -4.24 10.65
CA LEU A 105 0.11 -3.94 11.87
C LEU A 105 -0.61 -2.59 11.75
N LEU A 106 0.05 -1.58 11.17
CA LEU A 106 -0.53 -0.27 10.93
C LEU A 106 -1.60 -0.33 9.82
N ALA A 107 -1.40 -1.15 8.79
CA ALA A 107 -2.36 -1.42 7.74
C ALA A 107 -3.64 -2.08 8.30
N LEU A 108 -3.50 -3.08 9.18
CA LEU A 108 -4.62 -3.72 9.88
C LEU A 108 -5.49 -2.67 10.58
N ARG A 109 -4.86 -1.77 11.34
CA ARG A 109 -5.51 -0.67 12.06
C ARG A 109 -6.17 0.32 11.08
N ALA A 110 -5.45 0.71 10.03
CA ALA A 110 -5.93 1.65 9.01
C ALA A 110 -7.20 1.16 8.29
N LEU A 111 -7.26 -0.14 8.04
CA LEU A 111 -8.37 -0.82 7.35
C LEU A 111 -9.52 -1.20 8.30
N GLY A 112 -9.30 -1.07 9.61
CA GLY A 112 -10.28 -1.41 10.65
C GLY A 112 -10.68 -2.89 10.63
N LEU A 113 -9.72 -3.78 10.31
CA LEU A 113 -9.93 -5.23 10.34
C LEU A 113 -9.76 -5.74 11.77
N ARG A 114 -10.70 -6.58 12.23
CA ARG A 114 -10.76 -7.09 13.62
C ARG A 114 -10.94 -8.60 13.70
N ASP A 115 -11.08 -9.28 12.57
CA ASP A 115 -11.23 -10.73 12.52
C ASP A 115 -9.89 -11.44 12.81
N ASP A 116 -9.98 -12.67 13.30
CA ASP A 116 -8.82 -13.39 13.81
C ASP A 116 -7.83 -13.76 12.72
N ILE A 117 -8.32 -14.09 11.52
CA ILE A 117 -7.45 -14.35 10.35
C ILE A 117 -6.58 -13.11 10.06
N SER A 118 -7.19 -11.91 10.01
CA SER A 118 -6.42 -10.69 9.76
C SER A 118 -5.41 -10.40 10.87
N LYS A 119 -5.77 -10.67 12.13
CA LYS A 119 -4.85 -10.49 13.28
C LYS A 119 -3.69 -11.48 13.22
N ASP A 120 -3.94 -12.74 12.86
CA ASP A 120 -2.93 -13.78 12.78
C ASP A 120 -1.86 -13.49 11.73
N LEU A 121 -2.21 -12.75 10.67
CA LEU A 121 -1.26 -12.34 9.64
C LEU A 121 -0.24 -11.30 10.10
N VAL A 122 -0.47 -10.60 11.22
CA VAL A 122 0.40 -9.53 11.72
C VAL A 122 1.02 -9.83 13.08
N LYS A 123 0.92 -11.09 13.53
CA LYS A 123 1.53 -11.58 14.77
C LYS A 123 3.02 -11.83 14.61
#